data_AF-A0A967Z0V4-F1
#
_entry.id   AF-A0A967Z0V4-F1
#
_cell.length_a   1.000
_cell.length_b   1.000
_cell.length_c   1.000
_cell.angle_alpha   90.00
_cell.angle_beta   90.00
_cell.angle_gamma   90.00
#
_symmetry.space_group_name_H-M   'P 1'
#
loop_
_entity.id
_entity.type
_entity.pdbx_description
1 polymer ?
#
loop_
_entity_poly.entity_id
_entity_poly.type
_entity_poly.pdbx_seq_one_letter_code
_entity_poly.pdbx_strand_id
1 'polypeptide(L)' 'MNYLATRPNRFIYVHTPTHGSWLNSIETLFSKMARTFLKNIRVESKDELRQRILKGIEEINEEPIVHRWKNFDFAKEI' A
#
# COMPACT_ATOMS: atom_id res chain seq x y z
N MET A 1 4.24 -3.01 18.63
CA MET A 1 5.03 -4.17 19.09
C MET A 1 4.16 -5.33 19.58
N ASN A 2 3.13 -5.11 20.42
CA ASN A 2 2.35 -6.20 21.04
C ASN A 2 1.80 -7.26 20.06
N TYR A 3 1.18 -6.87 18.94
CA TYR A 3 0.67 -7.83 17.96
C TYR A 3 1.77 -8.64 17.26
N LEU A 4 2.93 -8.04 16.97
CA LEU A 4 4.03 -8.75 16.33
C LEU A 4 4.62 -9.81 17.27
N ALA A 5 4.71 -9.48 18.56
CA ALA A 5 5.18 -10.39 19.59
C ALA A 5 4.27 -11.63 19.78
N THR A 6 2.98 -11.54 19.45
CA THR A 6 2.08 -12.72 19.53
C THR A 6 2.30 -13.75 18.42
N ARG A 7 3.12 -13.43 17.40
CA ARG A 7 3.38 -14.30 16.24
C ARG A 7 4.88 -14.42 15.97
N PRO A 8 5.62 -15.14 16.84
CA PRO A 8 7.05 -15.33 16.65
C PRO A 8 7.35 -16.00 15.32
N ASN A 9 8.46 -15.61 14.69
CA ASN A 9 8.96 -16.13 13.40
C ASN A 9 8.02 -15.98 12.19
N ARG A 10 6.89 -15.27 12.31
CA ARG A 10 5.96 -15.04 11.19
C ARG A 10 6.39 -13.89 10.29
N PHE A 11 7.10 -12.91 10.83
CA PHE A 11 7.46 -11.69 10.13
C PHE A 11 8.98 -11.58 10.03
N ILE A 12 9.45 -11.30 8.83
CA ILE A 12 10.86 -10.96 8.57
C ILE A 12 10.88 -9.49 8.20
N TYR A 13 11.70 -8.72 8.89
CA TYR A 13 11.92 -7.33 8.55
C TYR A 13 12.90 -7.25 7.37
N VAL A 14 12.47 -6.65 6.26
CA VAL A 14 13.27 -6.47 5.07
C VAL A 14 13.43 -4.99 4.81
N HIS A 15 14.67 -4.51 4.75
CA HIS A 15 14.95 -3.15 4.34
C HIS A 15 14.82 -3.04 2.82
N THR A 16 14.15 -2.00 2.34
CA THR A 16 14.15 -1.66 0.91
C THR A 16 15.57 -1.23 0.49
N PRO A 17 16.09 -1.72 -0.65
CA PRO A 17 17.38 -1.27 -1.17
C PRO A 17 17.36 0.24 -1.47
N THR A 18 18.49 0.91 -1.28
CA THR A 18 18.62 2.38 -1.46
C THR A 18 18.15 2.88 -2.83
N HIS A 19 18.30 2.07 -3.88
CA HIS A 19 17.87 2.39 -5.24
C HIS A 19 16.73 1.47 -5.74
N GLY A 20 16.02 0.82 -4.81
CA GLY A 20 14.96 -0.14 -5.06
C GLY A 20 13.56 0.35 -4.70
N SER A 21 13.31 1.67 -4.66
CA SER A 21 11.99 2.22 -4.34
C SER A 21 10.90 1.75 -5.29
N TRP A 22 11.26 1.36 -6.52
CA TRP A 22 10.34 0.79 -7.50
C TRP A 22 9.71 -0.54 -7.04
N LEU A 23 10.31 -1.28 -6.08
CA LEU A 23 9.72 -2.48 -5.46
C LEU A 23 8.67 -2.15 -4.40
N ASN A 24 8.55 -0.88 -4.00
CA ASN A 24 7.70 -0.46 -2.90
C ASN A 24 6.26 -0.28 -3.38
N SER A 25 5.44 -1.34 -3.28
CA SER A 25 4.04 -1.30 -3.73
C SER A 25 3.21 -0.20 -3.07
N ILE A 26 3.57 0.23 -1.85
CA ILE A 26 2.87 1.32 -1.16
C ILE A 26 3.03 2.66 -1.88
N GLU A 27 4.18 2.93 -2.51
CA GLU A 27 4.41 4.16 -3.27
C GLU A 27 3.51 4.21 -4.50
N THR A 28 3.30 3.06 -5.14
CA THR A 28 2.35 2.93 -6.27
C THR A 28 0.91 3.17 -5.81
N LEU A 29 0.52 2.65 -4.65
CA LEU A 29 -0.81 2.89 -4.07
C LEU A 29 -1.03 4.38 -3.78
N PHE A 30 -0.09 5.03 -3.08
CA PHE A 30 -0.19 6.48 -2.80
C PHE A 30 -0.22 7.31 -4.07
N SER A 31 0.60 6.95 -5.06
CA SER A 31 0.58 7.55 -6.38
C SER A 31 -0.80 7.45 -7.06
N LYS A 32 -1.48 6.30 -6.95
CA LYS A 32 -2.84 6.12 -7.48
C LYS A 32 -3.85 6.97 -6.72
N MET A 33 -3.83 6.95 -5.39
CA MET A 33 -4.73 7.78 -4.56
C MET A 33 -4.54 9.28 -4.86
N ALA A 34 -3.28 9.74 -4.94
CA ALA A 34 -2.91 11.11 -5.26
C ALA A 34 -3.46 11.56 -6.62
N ARG A 35 -3.46 10.69 -7.63
CA ARG A 35 -3.93 11.00 -8.98
C ARG A 35 -5.43 10.80 -9.21
N THR A 36 -6.12 10.10 -8.30
CA THR A 36 -7.54 9.79 -8.42
C THR A 36 -8.36 10.69 -7.51
N PHE A 37 -8.77 10.20 -6.33
CA PHE A 37 -9.72 10.88 -5.48
C PHE A 37 -9.11 11.98 -4.61
N LEU A 38 -7.77 12.10 -4.53
CA LEU A 38 -7.10 13.18 -3.78
C LEU A 38 -6.76 14.41 -4.63
N LYS A 39 -6.54 14.26 -5.95
CA LYS A 39 -5.97 15.31 -6.82
C LYS A 39 -6.74 16.64 -6.78
N ASN A 40 -8.06 16.56 -6.62
CA ASN A 40 -8.96 17.72 -6.65
C ASN A 40 -9.95 17.70 -5.47
N ILE A 41 -9.60 17.00 -4.39
CA ILE A 41 -10.51 16.85 -3.26
C ILE A 41 -10.68 18.19 -2.55
N ARG A 42 -11.93 18.55 -2.23
CA ARG A 42 -12.28 19.67 -1.35
C ARG A 42 -13.06 19.10 -0.17
N VAL A 43 -12.66 19.52 1.03
CA VAL A 43 -13.21 19.06 2.31
C VAL A 43 -13.27 20.25 3.26
N GLU A 44 -14.22 20.22 4.18
CA GLU A 44 -14.47 21.29 5.15
C GLU A 44 -13.73 21.04 6.47
N SER A 45 -13.25 19.81 6.70
CA SER A 45 -12.52 19.45 7.92
C SER A 45 -11.50 18.33 7.71
N LYS A 46 -10.61 18.16 8.70
CA LYS A 46 -9.66 17.03 8.74
C LYS A 46 -10.36 15.69 8.96
N ASP A 47 -11.46 15.66 9.69
CA ASP A 47 -12.24 14.45 9.92
C ASP A 47 -12.90 13.98 8.63
N GLU A 48 -13.46 14.90 7.84
CA GLU A 48 -13.99 14.58 6.52
C GLU A 48 -12.90 14.04 5.59
N LEU A 49 -11.71 14.64 5.58
CA LEU A 49 -10.57 14.13 4.81
C LEU A 49 -10.24 12.68 5.20
N ARG A 50 -10.19 12.40 6.51
CA ARG A 50 -9.94 11.05 7.03
C ARG A 50 -11.02 10.08 6.55
N GLN A 51 -12.29 10.45 6.66
CA GLN A 51 -13.41 9.61 6.22
C GLN A 51 -13.33 9.30 4.72
N ARG A 52 -13.04 10.30 3.88
CA ARG A 52 -12.90 10.10 2.43
C ARG A 52 -11.71 9.21 2.06
N ILE A 53 -10.58 9.33 2.77
CA ILE A 53 -9.44 8.44 2.59
C ILE A 53 -9.79 7.01 2.98
N LEU A 54 -10.45 6.81 4.13
CA LEU A 54 -10.86 5.47 4.59
C LEU A 54 -11.85 4.82 3.63
N LYS A 55 -12.80 5.59 3.10
CA LYS A 55 -13.72 5.11 2.06
C LYS A 55 -12.98 4.67 0.79
N GLY A 56 -12.02 5.46 0.31
CA GLY A 56 -11.20 5.06 -0.84
C GLY A 56 -10.37 3.80 -0.58
N ILE A 57 -9.93 3.57 0.66
CA ILE A 57 -9.24 2.32 1.05
C ILE A 57 -10.22 1.13 1.06
N GLU A 58 -11.43 1.32 1.58
CA GLU A 58 -12.49 0.31 1.57
C GLU A 58 -12.81 -0.13 0.15
N GLU A 59 -13.06 0.81 -0.77
CA GLU A 59 -13.31 0.54 -2.19
C GLU A 59 -12.14 -0.21 -2.87
N ILE A 60 -10.89 0.11 -2.52
CA ILE A 60 -9.71 -0.62 -3.03
C ILE A 60 -9.63 -2.05 -2.48
N ASN A 61 -10.09 -2.28 -1.25
CA ASN A 61 -10.07 -3.59 -0.60
C ASN A 61 -11.22 -4.49 -1.08
N GLU A 62 -12.34 -3.92 -1.52
CA GLU A 62 -13.45 -4.67 -2.13
C GLU A 62 -13.04 -5.31 -3.46
N GLU A 63 -12.26 -4.58 -4.27
CA GLU A 63 -11.74 -5.07 -5.55
C GLU A 63 -10.21 -4.97 -5.63
N PRO A 64 -9.47 -5.83 -4.90
CA PRO A 64 -8.02 -5.75 -4.82
C PRO A 64 -7.38 -6.16 -6.14
N ILE A 65 -6.49 -5.32 -6.65
CA ILE A 65 -5.70 -5.62 -7.84
C ILE A 65 -4.39 -6.28 -7.43
N VAL A 66 -4.14 -7.49 -7.91
CA VAL A 66 -2.87 -8.19 -7.70
C VAL A 66 -1.77 -7.48 -8.48
N HIS A 67 -0.80 -6.91 -7.76
CA HIS A 67 0.37 -6.32 -8.37
C HIS A 67 1.28 -7.41 -8.94
N ARG A 68 1.59 -7.34 -10.25
CA ARG A 68 2.49 -8.30 -10.92
C ARG A 68 3.69 -7.56 -11.49
N TRP A 69 4.87 -7.93 -11.02
CA TRP A 69 6.13 -7.46 -11.56
C TRP A 69 6.40 -8.17 -12.89
N LYS A 70 6.48 -7.43 -13.99
CA LYS A 70 6.70 -8.04 -15.32
C LYS A 70 8.07 -8.67 -15.47
N ASN A 71 9.05 -8.18 -14.72
CA ASN A 71 10.47 -8.56 -14.87
C ASN A 71 10.96 -9.47 -13.74
N PHE A 72 10.07 -9.93 -12.84
CA PHE A 72 10.42 -10.83 -11.73
C PHE A 72 9.54 -12.07 -11.77
N ASP A 73 10.20 -13.23 -11.86
CA ASP A 73 9.57 -14.53 -11.74
C ASP A 73 9.98 -15.17 -10.42
N PHE A 74 9.19 -14.92 -9.38
CA PHE A 74 9.44 -15.46 -8.03
C PHE A 74 9.29 -16.98 -7.97
N ALA A 75 8.72 -17.62 -9.00
CA ALA A 75 8.58 -19.08 -9.05
C ALA A 75 9.87 -19.80 -9.49
N LYS A 76 10.88 -19.07 -10.01
CA LYS A 76 12.19 -19.63 -10.37
C LYS A 76 13.17 -19.75 -9.20
N GLU A 77 12.88 -19.14 -8.07
CA GLU A 77 13.78 -19.07 -6.91
C GLU A 77 13.38 -20.02 -5.75
N ILE A 78 12.37 -20.87 -5.96
CA ILE A 78 11.94 -21.94 -5.04
C ILE A 78 12.25 -23.31 -5.63
#